data_AF-A0A2J7ZGU0-F1
#
_entry.id   AF-A0A2J7ZGU0-F1
#
_cell.length_a   1.000
_cell.length_b   1.000
_cell.length_c   1.000
_cell.angle_alpha   90.00
_cell.angle_beta   90.00
_cell.angle_gamma   90.00
#
_symmetry.space_group_name_H-M   'P 1'
#
loop_
_entity.id
_entity.type
_entity.pdbx_description
1 polymer ?
#
loop_
_entity_poly.entity_id
_entity_poly.type
_entity_poly.pdbx_seq_one_letter_code
_entity_poly.pdbx_strand_id
1 'polypeptide(L)'
;LSRLVQRDGGSTERAVARINSQMPLDAKRRLADVVIENEGGLEQLRDQVRQLAARLRRGARAWGLLTSPLMALALVLLPFWRWR
;
A
#
# COMPACT_ATOMS: atom_id res chain seq x y z
N LEU A 1 -14.58 0.80 -18.35
CA LEU A 1 -14.98 1.79 -19.38
C LEU A 1 -16.18 2.64 -18.95
N SER A 2 -17.34 2.06 -18.62
CA SER A 2 -18.57 2.81 -18.25
C SER A 2 -18.35 3.89 -17.18
N ARG A 3 -17.67 3.58 -16.07
CA ARG A 3 -17.34 4.56 -15.00
C ARG A 3 -16.53 5.77 -15.52
N LEU A 4 -15.66 5.57 -16.50
CA LEU A 4 -14.80 6.62 -17.04
C LEU A 4 -15.59 7.57 -17.94
N VAL A 5 -16.47 7.00 -18.78
CA VAL A 5 -17.37 7.76 -19.67
C VAL A 5 -18.36 8.60 -18.86
N GLN A 6 -19.00 8.01 -17.83
CA GLN A 6 -19.95 8.72 -16.97
C GLN A 6 -19.28 9.87 -16.20
N ARG A 7 -18.06 9.68 -15.71
CA ARG A 7 -17.35 10.69 -14.91
C ARG A 7 -16.84 11.85 -15.77
N ASP A 8 -16.23 11.54 -16.90
CA ASP A 8 -15.52 12.54 -17.71
C ASP A 8 -16.45 13.18 -18.77
N GLY A 9 -17.69 12.70 -18.92
CA GLY A 9 -18.67 13.20 -19.90
C GLY A 9 -18.22 13.07 -21.37
N GLY A 10 -17.15 12.30 -21.62
CA GLY A 10 -16.49 12.18 -22.92
C GLY A 10 -16.98 11.01 -23.75
N SER A 11 -16.58 10.97 -25.02
CA SER A 11 -16.92 9.86 -25.92
C SER A 11 -16.20 8.55 -25.54
N THR A 12 -16.78 7.42 -25.94
CA THR A 12 -16.22 6.08 -25.73
C THR A 12 -14.81 5.97 -26.30
N GLU A 13 -14.57 6.56 -27.47
CA GLU A 13 -13.29 6.53 -28.17
C GLU A 13 -12.20 7.24 -27.35
N ARG A 14 -12.51 8.40 -26.75
CA ARG A 14 -11.57 9.10 -25.86
C ARG A 14 -11.26 8.28 -24.61
N ALA A 15 -12.27 7.64 -24.03
CA ALA A 15 -12.10 6.79 -22.86
C ALA A 15 -11.23 5.56 -23.15
N VAL A 16 -11.41 4.92 -24.31
CA VAL A 16 -10.58 3.80 -24.78
C VAL A 16 -9.15 4.25 -25.08
N ALA A 17 -8.97 5.36 -25.79
CA ALA A 17 -7.65 5.92 -26.07
C ALA A 17 -6.84 6.18 -24.78
N ARG A 18 -7.51 6.71 -23.74
CA ARG A 18 -6.91 6.94 -22.42
C ARG A 18 -6.57 5.65 -21.67
N ILE A 19 -7.34 4.58 -21.84
CA ILE A 19 -7.02 3.27 -21.27
C ILE A 19 -5.80 2.69 -21.99
N ASN A 20 -5.77 2.78 -23.33
CA ASN A 20 -4.70 2.24 -24.15
C ASN A 20 -3.37 2.99 -24.02
N SER A 21 -3.40 4.27 -23.61
CA SER A 21 -2.18 5.04 -23.35
C SER A 21 -1.52 4.73 -22.00
N GLN A 22 -2.19 3.96 -21.14
CA GLN A 22 -1.63 3.52 -19.86
C GLN A 22 -0.85 2.22 -20.01
N MET A 23 -0.04 1.92 -18.99
CA MET A 23 0.57 0.59 -18.87
C MET A 23 -0.52 -0.50 -18.85
N PRO A 24 -0.35 -1.62 -19.57
CA PRO A 24 -1.27 -2.75 -19.52
C PRO A 24 -1.49 -3.25 -18.09
N LEU A 25 -2.73 -3.61 -17.74
CA LEU A 25 -3.10 -4.02 -16.38
C LEU A 25 -2.25 -5.19 -15.87
N ASP A 26 -1.97 -6.18 -16.72
CA ASP A 26 -1.16 -7.34 -16.33
C ASP A 26 0.29 -6.96 -16.05
N ALA A 27 0.86 -6.03 -16.81
CA ALA A 27 2.20 -5.50 -16.55
C ALA A 27 2.22 -4.73 -15.22
N LYS A 28 1.21 -3.92 -14.97
CA LYS A 28 1.06 -3.19 -13.71
C LYS A 28 0.91 -4.14 -12.51
N ARG A 29 0.11 -5.21 -12.65
CA ARG A 29 -0.08 -6.24 -11.62
C ARG A 29 1.24 -6.95 -11.28
N ARG A 30 2.06 -7.29 -12.29
CA ARG A 30 3.36 -7.93 -12.07
C ARG A 30 4.36 -7.06 -11.30
N LEU A 31 4.26 -5.75 -11.41
CA LEU A 31 5.17 -4.80 -10.75
C LEU A 31 4.69 -4.35 -9.37
N ALA A 32 3.44 -4.63 -9.00
CA ALA A 32 2.85 -4.12 -7.78
C ALA A 32 3.18 -4.99 -6.56
N ASP A 33 3.63 -4.38 -5.46
CA ASP A 33 3.77 -5.07 -4.17
C ASP A 33 2.42 -5.54 -3.61
N VAL A 34 1.37 -4.76 -3.89
CA VAL A 34 0.00 -5.01 -3.45
C VAL A 34 -0.98 -4.57 -4.53
N VAL A 35 -1.98 -5.41 -4.80
CA VAL A 35 -3.10 -5.11 -5.69
C VAL A 35 -4.39 -5.02 -4.86
N ILE A 36 -5.19 -3.97 -5.10
CA ILE A 36 -6.52 -3.78 -4.50
C ILE A 36 -7.53 -3.86 -5.64
N GLU A 37 -8.50 -4.77 -5.51
CA GLU A 37 -9.51 -5.01 -6.55
C GLU A 37 -10.76 -4.16 -6.27
N ASN A 38 -11.11 -3.28 -7.21
CA ASN A 38 -12.26 -2.36 -7.13
C ASN A 38 -13.42 -2.77 -8.07
N GLU A 39 -13.54 -4.08 -8.28
CA GLU A 39 -14.63 -4.68 -9.06
C GLU A 39 -15.83 -5.06 -8.18
N GLY A 40 -15.59 -5.29 -6.87
CA GLY A 40 -16.61 -5.63 -5.89
C GLY A 40 -17.39 -4.45 -5.31
N GLY A 41 -18.10 -4.73 -4.23
CA GLY A 41 -18.86 -3.72 -3.48
C GLY A 41 -17.98 -2.80 -2.62
N LEU A 42 -18.53 -1.66 -2.20
CA LEU A 42 -17.82 -0.69 -1.38
C LEU A 42 -17.32 -1.27 -0.04
N GLU A 43 -18.10 -2.15 0.59
CA GLU A 43 -17.69 -2.82 1.83
C GLU A 43 -16.48 -3.74 1.63
N GLN A 44 -16.47 -4.53 0.55
CA GLN A 44 -15.34 -5.39 0.22
C GLN A 44 -14.08 -4.57 -0.03
N LEU A 45 -14.20 -3.44 -0.75
CA LEU A 45 -13.10 -2.52 -0.97
C LEU A 45 -12.58 -1.91 0.35
N ARG A 46 -13.49 -1.50 1.24
CA ARG A 46 -13.14 -0.97 2.57
C ARG A 46 -12.35 -1.99 3.38
N ASP A 47 -12.76 -3.24 3.35
CA ASP A 47 -12.07 -4.30 4.09
C ASP A 47 -10.68 -4.60 3.54
N GLN A 48 -10.50 -4.66 2.21
CA GLN A 48 -9.18 -4.79 1.59
C GLN A 48 -8.24 -3.64 2.02
N VAL A 49 -8.74 -2.40 1.98
CA VAL A 49 -7.96 -1.22 2.38
C VAL A 49 -7.61 -1.25 3.87
N ARG A 50 -8.56 -1.61 4.75
CA ARG A 50 -8.32 -1.73 6.20
C ARG A 50 -7.26 -2.77 6.51
N GLN A 51 -7.33 -3.94 5.88
CA GLN A 51 -6.35 -5.01 6.07
C GLN A 51 -4.96 -4.59 5.63
N LEU A 52 -4.84 -3.94 4.46
CA LEU A 52 -3.57 -3.41 3.97
C LEU A 52 -3.00 -2.34 4.92
N ALA A 53 -3.83 -1.38 5.35
CA ALA A 53 -3.40 -0.33 6.27
C ALA A 53 -2.88 -0.90 7.60
N ALA A 54 -3.55 -1.93 8.14
CA ALA A 54 -3.09 -2.63 9.34
C ALA A 54 -1.74 -3.32 9.13
N ARG A 55 -1.54 -3.98 7.99
CA ARG A 55 -0.27 -4.63 7.61
C ARG A 55 0.87 -3.60 7.54
N LEU A 56 0.67 -2.49 6.83
CA LEU A 56 1.69 -1.45 6.68
C LEU A 56 2.07 -0.80 8.02
N ARG A 57 1.08 -0.55 8.89
CA ARG A 57 1.32 0.01 10.24
C ARG A 57 2.14 -0.92 11.14
N ARG A 58 1.94 -2.25 11.05
CA ARG A 58 2.76 -3.21 11.82
C ARG A 58 4.24 -3.14 11.42
N GLY A 59 4.52 -3.09 10.12
CA GLY A 59 5.88 -2.91 9.62
C GLY A 59 6.52 -1.63 10.15
N ALA A 60 5.83 -0.50 10.02
CA ALA A 60 6.33 0.79 10.49
C ALA A 60 6.63 0.82 12.00
N ARG A 61 5.80 0.17 12.83
CA ARG A 61 6.02 0.08 14.29
C ARG A 61 7.28 -0.71 14.65
N ALA A 62 7.53 -1.84 13.98
CA ALA A 62 8.72 -2.63 14.22
C ALA A 62 10.00 -1.83 13.93
N TRP A 63 10.01 -1.09 12.82
CA TRP A 63 11.12 -0.20 12.46
C TRP A 63 11.27 0.95 13.46
N GLY A 64 10.18 1.56 13.91
CA GLY A 64 10.22 2.63 14.92
C GLY A 64 10.72 2.17 16.30
N LEU A 65 10.51 0.90 16.68
CA LEU A 65 11.07 0.34 17.92
C LEU A 65 12.57 0.11 17.81
N LEU A 66 13.05 -0.35 16.65
CA LEU A 66 14.50 -0.55 16.41
C LEU A 66 15.29 0.76 16.44
N THR A 67 14.68 1.86 16.02
CA THR A 67 15.32 3.20 16.02
C THR A 67 14.94 4.06 17.22
N SER A 68 14.28 3.49 18.22
CA SER A 68 13.85 4.20 19.43
C SER A 68 15.05 4.63 20.30
N PRO A 69 15.00 5.81 20.97
CA PRO A 69 16.00 6.21 21.97
C PRO A 69 16.19 5.17 23.09
N LEU A 70 15.13 4.44 23.46
CA LEU A 70 15.21 3.37 24.46
C LEU A 70 16.02 2.17 23.97
N MET A 71 15.92 1.84 22.68
CA MET A 71 16.71 0.76 22.07
C MET A 71 18.19 1.14 22.04
N ALA A 72 18.49 2.39 21.67
CA ALA A 72 19.85 2.92 21.72
C ALA A 72 20.44 2.87 23.14
N LEU A 73 19.66 3.29 24.14
CA LEU A 73 20.07 3.22 25.54
C LEU A 73 20.33 1.78 26.02
N ALA A 74 19.46 0.83 25.64
CA ALA A 74 19.64 -0.58 25.99
C ALA A 74 20.94 -1.17 25.40
N LEU A 75 21.29 -0.82 24.15
CA LEU A 75 22.55 -1.25 23.52
C LEU A 75 23.79 -0.68 24.24
N VAL A 76 23.72 0.56 24.72
CA VAL A 76 24.82 1.19 25.47
C VAL A 76 25.01 0.54 26.84
N LEU A 77 23.92 0.16 27.52
CA LEU A 77 23.96 -0.41 28.87
C LEU A 77 24.24 -1.92 28.92
N LEU A 78 23.92 -2.65 27.85
CA LEU A 78 24.16 -4.10 27.68
C LEU A 78 25.58 -4.56 28.06
N PRO A 79 26.68 -3.91 27.60
CA PRO A 79 28.04 -4.32 27.96
C PRO A 79 28.36 -4.10 29.45
N PHE A 80 27.78 -3.08 30.10
CA PHE A 80 27.99 -2.82 31.52
C PHE A 80 27.31 -3.85 32.43
N TRP A 81 26.22 -4.45 31.97
CA TRP A 81 25.53 -5.54 32.67
C TRP A 81 26.27 -6.88 32.58
N ARG A 82 27.10 -7.09 31.54
CA ARG A 82 27.89 -8.32 31.36
C ARG A 82 29.19 -8.34 32.17
N TRP A 83 29.55 -7.21 32.80
CA TRP A 83 30.80 -6.99 33.54
C TRP A 83 30.59 -6.81 35.05
N ARG A 84 29.43 -7.23 35.56
CA ARG A 84 29.16 -7.46 36.99
C ARG A 84 28.91 -8.94 37.23
#